data_AF-Q6XIG9-F1
#
_entry.id   AF-Q6XIG9-F1
#
_cell.length_a   1.000
_cell.length_b   1.000
_cell.length_c   1.000
_cell.angle_alpha   90.00
_cell.angle_beta   90.00
_cell.angle_gamma   90.00
#
_symmetry.space_group_name_H-M   'P 1'
#
loop_
_entity.id
_entity.type
_entity.pdbx_description
1 polymer ?
#
loop_
_entity_poly.entity_id
_entity_poly.type
_entity_poly.pdbx_seq_one_letter_code
_entity_poly.pdbx_strand_id
1 'polypeptide(L)'
;IFSCQRMKFAEIPQRLNPLLHPPDPIVINHFIESGAENKQTACYDIDVEVDDTLKNQMNSFLMSTASQQEIQGLDTKIHETVDTINQMKTNREFFLSFAKDPQMFIHRWIISQTRDLKLMTDVVGNPEEERRSEFYYQPWTHEAVSRYFFTKVNQKRAELEQALGIRNG
;
A
#
# COMPACT_ATOMS: atom_id res chain seq x y z
N ILE A 1 43.52 39.55 -23.35
CA ILE A 1 43.21 38.32 -22.59
C ILE A 1 43.00 37.13 -23.54
N PHE A 2 41.93 37.08 -24.35
CA PHE A 2 41.71 35.95 -25.29
C PHE A 2 42.37 36.05 -26.67
N SER A 3 43.08 37.14 -26.96
CA SER A 3 43.84 37.38 -28.20
C SER A 3 43.03 37.20 -29.51
N CYS A 4 41.75 37.59 -29.51
CA CYS A 4 40.88 37.60 -30.69
C CYS A 4 40.00 38.86 -30.71
N GLN A 5 39.66 39.37 -31.91
CA GLN A 5 38.84 40.58 -32.07
C GLN A 5 37.34 40.33 -31.84
N ARG A 6 36.85 39.12 -32.15
CA ARG A 6 35.47 38.65 -31.91
C ARG A 6 35.50 37.15 -31.64
N MET A 7 34.60 36.68 -30.79
CA MET A 7 34.41 35.26 -30.46
C MET A 7 32.93 34.96 -30.20
N LYS A 8 32.53 33.69 -30.32
CA LYS A 8 31.16 33.25 -29.96
C LYS A 8 31.03 33.06 -28.46
N PHE A 9 29.84 33.29 -27.89
CA PHE A 9 29.59 33.11 -26.45
C PHE A 9 29.89 31.67 -25.97
N ALA A 10 29.59 30.67 -26.81
CA ALA A 10 29.88 29.26 -26.52
C ALA A 10 31.39 28.93 -26.44
N GLU A 11 32.27 29.78 -27.00
CA GLU A 11 33.73 29.59 -26.97
C GLU A 11 34.36 30.10 -25.65
N ILE A 12 33.59 30.82 -24.82
CA ILE A 12 34.08 31.42 -23.57
C ILE A 12 34.64 30.38 -22.60
N PRO A 13 33.94 29.26 -22.26
CA PRO A 13 34.48 28.29 -21.31
C PRO A 13 35.82 27.69 -21.76
N GLN A 14 35.95 27.38 -23.05
CA GLN A 14 37.16 26.78 -23.62
C GLN A 14 38.34 27.75 -23.64
N ARG A 15 38.11 29.05 -23.87
CA ARG A 15 39.16 30.06 -23.85
C ARG A 15 39.48 30.57 -22.45
N LEU A 16 38.53 30.48 -21.52
CA LEU A 16 38.71 30.90 -20.12
C LEU A 16 39.50 29.86 -19.31
N ASN A 17 39.22 28.56 -19.49
CA ASN A 17 39.84 27.49 -18.70
C ASN A 17 41.39 27.53 -18.67
N PRO A 18 42.12 27.75 -19.79
CA PRO A 18 43.58 27.85 -19.78
C PRO A 18 44.14 29.06 -19.03
N LEU A 19 43.30 30.05 -18.73
CA LEU A 19 43.65 31.27 -18.00
C LEU A 19 43.29 31.18 -16.51
N LEU A 20 42.60 30.11 -16.09
CA LEU A 20 42.31 29.84 -14.69
C LEU A 20 43.50 29.11 -14.07
N HIS A 21 44.35 29.88 -13.39
CA HIS A 21 45.43 29.33 -12.58
C HIS A 21 44.93 29.07 -11.16
N PRO A 22 45.55 28.12 -10.44
CA PRO A 22 45.32 28.02 -9.00
C PRO A 22 45.67 29.36 -8.33
N PRO A 23 45.10 29.66 -7.15
CA PRO A 23 45.47 30.84 -6.38
C PRO A 23 46.98 30.89 -6.17
N ASP A 24 47.56 32.08 -6.32
CA ASP A 24 48.99 32.26 -6.08
C ASP A 24 49.33 31.89 -4.62
N PRO A 25 50.47 31.24 -4.37
CA PRO A 25 50.87 30.88 -3.03
C PRO A 25 51.13 32.12 -2.18
N ILE A 26 50.85 32.01 -0.89
CA ILE A 26 51.16 33.07 0.08
C ILE A 26 52.68 33.08 0.30
N VAL A 27 53.35 34.14 -0.15
CA VAL A 27 54.81 34.31 -0.01
C VAL A 27 55.11 35.40 1.02
N ILE A 28 55.73 35.01 2.13
CA ILE A 28 56.17 35.93 3.19
C ILE A 28 57.68 36.13 3.09
N ASN A 29 58.10 37.32 2.66
CA ASN A 29 59.51 37.68 2.60
C ASN A 29 59.93 38.36 3.90
N HIS A 30 60.86 37.75 4.64
CA HIS A 30 61.41 38.30 5.88
C HIS A 30 62.90 38.63 5.70
N PHE A 31 63.27 39.89 5.87
CA PHE A 31 64.66 40.32 5.83
C PHE A 31 65.26 40.31 7.25
N ILE A 32 66.42 39.68 7.43
CA ILE A 32 67.05 39.55 8.74
C ILE A 32 68.05 40.69 8.91
N GLU A 33 67.76 41.61 9.84
CA GLU A 33 68.69 42.67 10.22
C GLU A 33 69.50 42.26 11.46
N SER A 34 70.83 42.30 11.36
CA SER A 34 71.75 41.98 12.47
C SER A 34 72.11 43.26 13.24
N GLY A 35 71.14 43.81 13.98
CA GLY A 35 71.31 44.95 14.88
C GLY A 35 70.50 44.74 16.17
N ALA A 36 71.05 45.15 17.31
CA ALA A 36 70.55 44.76 18.62
C ALA A 36 69.15 45.31 18.96
N GLU A 37 68.36 44.44 19.60
CA GLU A 37 67.24 44.72 20.52
C GLU A 37 65.88 45.22 20.00
N ASN A 38 65.33 44.67 18.91
CA ASN A 38 63.86 44.61 18.80
C ASN A 38 63.41 43.35 18.05
N LYS A 39 62.94 42.34 18.77
CA LYS A 39 62.18 41.22 18.18
C LYS A 39 60.80 41.75 17.77
N GLN A 40 60.70 42.40 16.60
CA GLN A 40 59.40 42.74 16.04
C GLN A 40 58.77 41.46 15.47
N THR A 41 57.72 40.97 16.12
CA THR A 41 56.89 39.89 15.59
C THR A 41 56.05 40.43 14.44
N ALA A 42 56.30 39.96 13.21
CA ALA A 42 55.43 40.23 12.08
C ALA A 42 54.20 39.31 12.16
N CYS A 43 53.01 39.90 12.29
CA CYS A 43 51.73 39.19 12.27
C CYS A 43 51.06 39.44 10.93
N TYR A 44 50.59 38.36 10.28
CA TYR A 44 49.86 38.43 9.02
C TYR A 44 48.47 37.84 9.22
N ASP A 45 47.44 38.67 9.08
CA ASP A 45 46.06 38.21 9.02
C ASP A 45 45.75 37.76 7.59
N ILE A 46 45.32 36.51 7.45
CA ILE A 46 45.02 35.88 6.15
C ILE A 46 43.57 35.45 6.19
N ASP A 47 42.76 36.03 5.31
CA ASP A 47 41.37 35.62 5.14
C ASP A 47 41.32 34.25 4.45
N VAL A 48 40.64 33.30 5.07
CA VAL A 48 40.47 31.93 4.57
C VAL A 48 38.99 31.70 4.28
N GLU A 49 38.68 31.31 3.05
CA GLU A 49 37.34 30.82 2.72
C GLU A 49 37.10 29.48 3.44
N VAL A 50 36.09 29.45 4.29
CA VAL A 50 35.61 28.25 4.97
C VAL A 50 34.39 27.70 4.25
N ASP A 51 34.26 26.37 4.21
CA ASP A 51 33.10 25.72 3.65
C ASP A 51 31.81 26.23 4.28
N ASP A 52 30.78 26.43 3.44
CA ASP A 52 29.48 26.90 3.88
C ASP A 52 28.82 25.86 4.80
N THR A 53 28.88 26.13 6.10
CA THR A 53 28.28 25.30 7.15
C THR A 53 26.78 25.08 6.95
N LEU A 54 26.08 25.98 6.24
CA LEU A 54 24.67 25.85 5.93
C LEU A 54 24.41 24.66 5.00
N LYS A 55 25.30 24.40 4.03
CA LYS A 55 25.16 23.27 3.10
C LYS A 55 25.19 21.93 3.85
N ASN A 56 26.04 21.81 4.86
CA ASN A 56 26.13 20.62 5.70
C ASN A 56 24.91 20.45 6.60
N GLN A 57 24.36 21.55 7.13
CA GLN A 57 23.13 21.54 7.90
C GLN A 57 21.92 21.15 7.06
N MET A 58 21.79 21.69 5.84
CA MET A 58 20.73 21.34 4.89
C MET A 58 20.79 19.85 4.50
N ASN A 59 21.99 19.33 4.22
CA ASN A 59 22.15 17.91 3.92
C ASN A 59 21.76 17.02 5.11
N SER A 60 22.15 17.42 6.33
CA SER A 60 21.77 16.69 7.55
C SER A 60 20.25 16.71 7.78
N PHE A 61 19.60 17.83 7.49
CA PHE A 61 18.14 17.96 7.59
C PHE A 61 17.42 17.06 6.57
N LEU A 62 17.83 17.09 5.30
CA LEU A 62 17.24 16.26 4.24
C LEU A 62 17.42 14.76 4.47
N MET A 63 18.53 14.37 5.10
CA MET A 63 18.83 12.97 5.44
C MET A 63 18.21 12.53 6.77
N SER A 64 17.64 13.45 7.56
CA SER A 64 17.03 13.12 8.84
C SER A 64 15.68 12.40 8.62
N THR A 65 15.73 11.07 8.55
CA THR A 65 14.55 10.20 8.51
C THR A 65 14.20 9.64 9.89
N ALA A 66 14.89 10.07 10.94
CA ALA A 66 14.71 9.56 12.30
C ALA A 66 13.25 9.65 12.77
N SER A 67 12.52 10.71 12.39
CA SER A 67 11.10 10.86 12.72
C SER A 67 10.17 9.96 11.91
N GLN A 68 10.57 9.47 10.73
CA GLN A 68 9.70 8.65 9.88
C GLN A 68 9.45 7.25 10.46
N GLN A 69 10.45 6.64 11.10
CA GLN A 69 10.25 5.33 11.74
C GLN A 69 9.30 5.41 12.94
N GLU A 70 9.41 6.47 13.75
CA GLU A 70 8.50 6.71 14.86
C GLU A 70 7.08 6.99 14.37
N ILE A 71 6.92 7.81 13.32
CA ILE A 71 5.62 8.07 12.69
C ILE A 71 4.98 6.77 12.18
N GLN A 72 5.74 5.93 11.46
CA GLN A 72 5.23 4.65 10.97
C GLN A 72 4.80 3.72 12.12
N GLY A 73 5.58 3.68 13.21
CA GLY A 73 5.21 2.91 14.40
C GLY A 73 3.93 3.42 15.06
N LEU A 74 3.76 4.74 15.14
CA LEU A 74 2.52 5.35 15.64
C LEU A 74 1.33 5.03 14.71
N ASP A 75 1.52 5.08 13.39
CA ASP A 75 0.47 4.74 12.43
C ASP A 75 0.01 3.29 12.55
N THR A 76 0.94 2.34 12.69
CA THR A 76 0.59 0.92 12.97
C THR A 76 -0.21 0.80 14.27
N LYS A 77 0.23 1.47 15.33
CA LYS A 77 -0.47 1.43 16.63
C LYS A 77 -1.88 2.02 16.56
N ILE A 78 -2.06 3.10 15.80
CA ILE A 78 -3.38 3.69 15.55
C ILE A 78 -4.26 2.67 14.82
N HIS A 79 -3.75 2.02 13.79
CA HIS A 79 -4.50 1.03 13.01
C HIS A 79 -4.96 -0.15 13.89
N GLU A 80 -4.05 -0.76 14.64
CA GLU A 80 -4.35 -1.86 15.57
C GLU A 80 -5.38 -1.46 16.64
N THR A 81 -5.26 -0.23 17.15
CA THR A 81 -6.20 0.29 18.15
C THR A 81 -7.59 0.48 17.55
N VAL A 82 -7.69 1.00 16.32
CA VAL A 82 -8.96 1.18 15.61
C VAL A 82 -9.62 -0.17 15.34
N ASP A 83 -8.87 -1.17 14.90
CA ASP A 83 -9.38 -2.53 14.67
C ASP A 83 -9.91 -3.15 15.97
N THR A 84 -9.17 -2.97 17.07
CA THR A 84 -9.59 -3.43 18.40
C THR A 84 -10.90 -2.75 18.83
N ILE A 85 -11.04 -1.44 18.61
CA ILE A 85 -12.27 -0.69 18.91
C ILE A 85 -13.44 -1.23 18.08
N ASN A 86 -13.23 -1.49 16.79
CA ASN A 86 -14.27 -2.04 15.92
C ASN A 86 -14.72 -3.42 16.38
N GLN A 87 -13.79 -4.30 16.75
CA GLN A 87 -14.13 -5.62 17.30
C GLN A 87 -14.91 -5.50 18.62
N MET A 88 -14.47 -4.62 19.53
CA MET A 88 -15.17 -4.38 20.79
C MET A 88 -16.58 -3.81 20.57
N LYS A 89 -16.74 -2.90 19.59
CA LYS A 89 -18.04 -2.35 19.21
C LYS A 89 -18.98 -3.45 18.73
N THR A 90 -18.53 -4.30 17.80
CA THR A 90 -19.33 -5.43 17.29
C THR A 90 -19.74 -6.37 18.42
N ASN A 91 -18.80 -6.73 19.31
CA ASN A 91 -19.09 -7.57 20.47
C ASN A 91 -20.12 -6.91 21.40
N ARG A 92 -19.96 -5.62 21.69
CA ARG A 92 -20.90 -4.88 22.53
C ARG A 92 -22.29 -4.83 21.92
N GLU A 93 -22.40 -4.54 20.63
CA GLU A 93 -23.68 -4.49 19.92
C GLU A 93 -24.37 -5.86 19.88
N PHE A 94 -23.61 -6.95 19.72
CA PHE A 94 -24.10 -8.32 19.81
C PHE A 94 -24.76 -8.58 21.18
N PHE A 95 -24.02 -8.35 22.28
CA PHE A 95 -24.53 -8.61 23.62
C PHE A 95 -25.69 -7.69 24.02
N LEU A 96 -25.67 -6.42 23.59
CA LEU A 96 -26.79 -5.51 23.82
C LEU A 96 -28.04 -5.92 23.05
N SER A 97 -27.89 -6.37 21.81
CA SER A 97 -29.01 -6.86 21.00
C SER A 97 -29.63 -8.11 21.61
N PHE A 98 -28.81 -9.02 22.14
CA PHE A 98 -29.27 -10.17 22.90
C PHE A 98 -30.00 -9.76 24.19
N ALA A 99 -29.41 -8.87 24.98
CA ALA A 99 -30.00 -8.45 26.26
C ALA A 99 -31.33 -7.70 26.09
N LYS A 100 -31.52 -6.98 24.98
CA LYS A 100 -32.74 -6.21 24.69
C LYS A 100 -33.94 -7.11 24.35
N ASP A 101 -33.73 -8.16 23.56
CA ASP A 101 -34.78 -9.11 23.15
C ASP A 101 -34.13 -10.47 22.82
N PRO A 102 -33.91 -11.31 23.84
CA PRO A 102 -33.14 -12.54 23.68
C PRO A 102 -33.87 -13.56 22.78
N GLN A 103 -35.20 -13.63 22.85
CA GLN A 103 -35.97 -14.59 22.05
C GLN A 103 -35.84 -14.28 20.56
N MET A 104 -36.12 -13.03 20.16
CA MET A 104 -36.02 -12.66 18.75
C MET A 104 -34.57 -12.61 18.28
N PHE A 105 -33.63 -12.23 19.15
CA PHE A 105 -32.21 -12.29 18.84
C PHE A 105 -31.76 -13.72 18.51
N ILE A 106 -32.05 -14.71 19.37
CA ILE A 106 -31.66 -16.11 19.14
C ILE A 106 -32.27 -16.62 17.83
N HIS A 107 -33.54 -16.32 17.57
CA HIS A 107 -34.20 -16.70 16.33
C HIS A 107 -33.48 -16.14 15.09
N ARG A 108 -33.19 -14.83 15.08
CA ARG A 108 -32.43 -14.19 13.98
C ARG A 108 -31.00 -14.75 13.88
N TRP A 109 -30.37 -15.02 15.02
CA TRP A 109 -29.02 -15.56 15.08
C TRP A 109 -28.94 -16.96 14.46
N ILE A 110 -29.86 -17.85 14.79
CA ILE A 110 -29.94 -19.20 14.19
C ILE A 110 -30.14 -19.11 12.68
N ILE A 111 -31.00 -18.21 12.20
CA ILE A 111 -31.21 -17.99 10.77
C ILE A 111 -29.92 -17.52 10.09
N SER A 112 -29.20 -16.56 10.69
CA SER A 112 -27.92 -16.06 10.17
C SER A 112 -26.90 -17.19 10.10
N GLN A 113 -26.66 -17.91 11.19
CA GLN A 113 -25.69 -19.01 11.24
C GLN A 113 -26.04 -20.14 10.26
N THR A 114 -27.33 -20.42 10.07
CA THR A 114 -27.79 -21.41 9.07
C THR A 114 -27.48 -20.95 7.66
N ARG A 115 -27.68 -19.66 7.35
CA ARG A 115 -27.32 -19.09 6.04
C ARG A 115 -25.81 -19.11 5.81
N ASP A 116 -25.04 -18.70 6.80
CA ASP A 116 -23.58 -18.65 6.71
C ASP A 116 -23.01 -20.07 6.51
N LEU A 117 -23.55 -21.06 7.22
CA LEU A 117 -23.19 -22.47 7.03
C LEU A 117 -23.52 -22.95 5.61
N LYS A 118 -24.71 -22.64 5.07
CA LYS A 118 -25.07 -23.02 3.69
C LYS A 118 -24.12 -22.39 2.67
N LEU A 119 -23.74 -21.14 2.86
CA LEU A 119 -22.76 -20.45 1.99
C LEU A 119 -21.37 -21.09 2.05
N MET A 120 -20.94 -21.55 3.23
CA MET A 120 -19.63 -22.20 3.39
C MET A 120 -19.59 -23.64 2.87
N THR A 121 -20.74 -24.31 2.77
CA THR A 121 -20.84 -25.74 2.44
C THR A 121 -21.45 -26.01 1.07
N ASP A 122 -21.79 -24.96 0.31
CA ASP A 122 -22.53 -25.03 -0.95
C ASP A 122 -23.83 -25.86 -0.87
N VAL A 123 -24.40 -25.97 0.34
CA VAL A 123 -25.66 -26.69 0.56
C VAL A 123 -26.80 -25.81 0.06
N VAL A 124 -27.44 -26.26 -1.02
CA VAL A 124 -28.58 -25.60 -1.64
C VAL A 124 -29.90 -26.18 -1.10
N GLY A 125 -30.93 -25.35 -1.04
CA GLY A 125 -32.27 -25.77 -0.65
C GLY A 125 -32.51 -25.73 0.85
N ASN A 126 -33.71 -26.11 1.25
CA ASN A 126 -34.10 -26.21 2.65
C ASN A 126 -34.95 -27.48 2.81
N PRO A 127 -34.34 -28.61 3.21
CA PRO A 127 -35.04 -29.88 3.32
C PRO A 127 -36.31 -29.82 4.17
N GLU A 128 -36.32 -28.97 5.21
CA GLU A 128 -37.49 -28.80 6.07
C GLU A 128 -38.64 -28.03 5.41
N GLU A 129 -38.34 -27.09 4.51
CA GLU A 129 -39.38 -26.46 3.68
C GLU A 129 -39.87 -27.43 2.61
N GLU A 130 -38.96 -28.14 1.95
CA GLU A 130 -39.26 -29.13 0.92
C GLU A 130 -40.15 -30.29 1.43
N ARG A 131 -40.11 -30.59 2.74
CA ARG A 131 -41.01 -31.58 3.36
C ARG A 131 -42.47 -31.13 3.42
N ARG A 132 -42.76 -29.83 3.36
CA ARG A 132 -44.10 -29.27 3.54
C ARG A 132 -44.83 -29.15 2.21
N SER A 133 -46.11 -29.47 2.17
CA SER A 133 -46.90 -29.39 0.93
C SER A 133 -46.97 -27.96 0.38
N GLU A 134 -46.94 -26.92 1.22
CA GLU A 134 -46.99 -25.53 0.76
C GLU A 134 -45.80 -25.15 -0.14
N PHE A 135 -44.67 -25.83 0.02
CA PHE A 135 -43.50 -25.64 -0.84
C PHE A 135 -43.81 -25.94 -2.32
N TYR A 136 -44.72 -26.86 -2.58
CA TYR A 136 -45.12 -27.28 -3.93
C TYR A 136 -46.35 -26.52 -4.47
N TYR A 137 -46.82 -25.49 -3.78
CA TYR A 137 -47.86 -24.58 -4.30
C TYR A 137 -47.28 -23.32 -4.95
N GLN A 138 -45.97 -23.30 -5.19
CA GLN A 138 -45.28 -22.17 -5.78
C GLN A 138 -45.46 -22.11 -7.31
N PRO A 139 -45.38 -20.92 -7.93
CA PRO A 139 -45.59 -20.74 -9.38
C PRO A 139 -44.67 -21.60 -10.26
N TRP A 140 -43.45 -21.90 -9.81
CA TRP A 140 -42.49 -22.72 -10.53
C TRP A 140 -42.89 -24.20 -10.63
N THR A 141 -43.81 -24.68 -9.79
CA THR A 141 -44.14 -26.11 -9.67
C THR A 141 -44.67 -26.68 -10.98
N HIS A 142 -45.56 -25.96 -11.67
CA HIS A 142 -46.17 -26.43 -12.92
C HIS A 142 -45.12 -26.64 -14.02
N GLU A 143 -44.20 -25.69 -14.16
CA GLU A 143 -43.09 -25.79 -15.11
C GLU A 143 -42.13 -26.90 -14.71
N ALA A 144 -41.79 -27.02 -13.42
CA ALA A 144 -40.90 -28.06 -12.91
C ALA A 144 -41.44 -29.47 -13.19
N VAL A 145 -42.74 -29.69 -12.99
CA VAL A 145 -43.42 -30.96 -13.33
C VAL A 145 -43.33 -31.23 -14.83
N SER A 146 -43.58 -30.22 -15.67
CA SER A 146 -43.52 -30.36 -17.14
C SER A 146 -42.11 -30.74 -17.62
N ARG A 147 -41.08 -30.06 -17.09
CA ARG A 147 -39.67 -30.37 -17.37
C ARG A 147 -39.32 -31.79 -16.91
N TYR A 148 -39.75 -32.17 -15.71
CA TYR A 148 -39.53 -33.50 -15.18
C TYR A 148 -40.14 -34.58 -16.08
N PHE A 149 -41.41 -34.42 -16.50
CA PHE A 149 -42.06 -35.38 -17.39
C PHE A 149 -41.34 -35.49 -18.74
N PHE A 150 -40.96 -34.37 -19.36
CA PHE A 150 -40.20 -34.37 -20.60
C PHE A 150 -38.89 -35.17 -20.47
N THR A 151 -38.11 -34.90 -19.42
CA THR A 151 -36.88 -35.62 -19.14
C THR A 151 -37.13 -37.11 -18.90
N LYS A 152 -38.19 -37.45 -18.14
CA LYS A 152 -38.51 -38.85 -17.80
C LYS A 152 -38.95 -39.67 -19.02
N VAL A 153 -39.76 -39.08 -19.91
CA VAL A 153 -40.19 -39.72 -21.15
C VAL A 153 -38.99 -40.00 -22.06
N ASN A 154 -38.10 -39.01 -22.24
CA ASN A 154 -36.90 -39.20 -23.05
C ASN A 154 -35.95 -40.25 -22.46
N GLN A 155 -35.80 -40.27 -21.13
CA GLN A 155 -35.04 -41.32 -20.45
C GLN A 155 -35.61 -42.71 -20.75
N LYS A 156 -36.94 -42.89 -20.62
CA LYS A 156 -37.60 -44.18 -20.90
C LYS A 156 -37.51 -44.59 -22.35
N ARG A 157 -37.59 -43.63 -23.28
CA ARG A 157 -37.37 -43.88 -24.69
C ARG A 157 -35.94 -44.39 -24.94
N ALA A 158 -34.93 -43.74 -24.38
CA ALA A 158 -33.53 -44.15 -24.54
C ALA A 158 -33.26 -45.55 -23.93
N GLU A 159 -33.82 -45.84 -22.74
CA GLU A 159 -33.75 -47.18 -22.12
C GLU A 159 -34.36 -48.27 -23.02
N LEU A 160 -35.49 -47.98 -23.66
CA LEU A 160 -36.15 -48.90 -24.60
C LEU A 160 -35.36 -49.08 -25.89
N GLU A 161 -34.86 -48.00 -26.49
CA GLU A 161 -34.01 -48.06 -27.70
C GLU A 161 -32.74 -48.88 -27.44
N GLN A 162 -32.13 -48.72 -26.25
CA GLN A 162 -30.98 -49.52 -25.82
C GLN A 162 -31.33 -51.00 -25.59
N ALA A 163 -32.45 -51.29 -24.92
CA ALA A 163 -32.89 -52.66 -24.64
C ALA A 163 -33.30 -53.42 -25.91
N LEU A 164 -33.85 -52.71 -26.91
CA LEU A 164 -34.25 -53.26 -28.20
C LEU A 164 -33.07 -53.34 -29.19
N GLY A 165 -31.85 -52.93 -28.79
CA GLY A 165 -30.67 -52.99 -29.65
C GLY A 165 -30.72 -52.04 -30.85
N ILE A 166 -31.60 -51.04 -30.82
CA ILE A 166 -31.75 -50.06 -31.89
C ILE A 166 -30.63 -49.03 -31.72
N ARG A 167 -29.44 -49.36 -32.24
CA ARG A 167 -28.42 -48.34 -32.53
C ARG A 167 -28.89 -47.57 -33.75
N ASN A 168 -29.44 -46.38 -33.53
CA ASN A 168 -29.58 -45.40 -34.60
C ASN A 168 -28.16 -45.08 -35.11
N GLY A 169 -27.86 -45.50 -36.34
CA GLY A 169 -26.73 -44.99 -37.12
C GLY A 169 -26.98 -43.58 -37.61
#